data_AF-X1BUY2-F1
#
_entry.id   AF-X1BUY2-F1
#
_cell.length_a   1.000
_cell.length_b   1.000
_cell.length_c   1.000
_cell.angle_alpha   90.00
_cell.angle_beta   90.00
_cell.angle_gamma   90.00
#
_symmetry.space_group_name_H-M   'P 1'
#
loop_
_entity.id
_entity.type
_entity.pdbx_description
1 polymer ?
#
loop_
_entity_poly.entity_id
_entity_poly.type
_entity_poly.pdbx_seq_one_letter_code
_entity_poly.pdbx_strand_id
1 'polypeptide(L)' 'MKKVEKEQIKILQGVRDHRNNKLVQEKLENLKQAAKGTENLMPYITDAIREYASIGEIMATLKEVFGEYREDSIF' A
#
# COMPACT_ATOMS: atom_id res chain seq x y z
N MET A 1 2.75 -1.12 -24.26
CA MET A 1 1.86 -0.65 -23.17
C MET A 1 0.50 -0.29 -23.72
N LYS A 2 -0.57 -0.85 -23.14
CA LYS A 2 -1.97 -0.61 -23.58
C LYS A 2 -2.43 0.78 -23.12
N LYS A 3 -3.38 1.43 -23.82
CA LYS A 3 -3.86 2.80 -23.50
C LYS A 3 -4.26 2.98 -22.02
N VAL A 4 -5.00 1.99 -21.48
CA VAL A 4 -5.48 1.97 -20.09
C VAL A 4 -4.35 1.99 -19.06
N GLU A 5 -3.27 1.27 -19.32
CA GLU A 5 -2.09 1.21 -18.44
C GLU A 5 -1.43 2.59 -18.30
N LYS A 6 -1.25 3.30 -19.43
CA LYS A 6 -0.69 4.66 -19.43
C LYS A 6 -1.57 5.65 -18.66
N GLU A 7 -2.89 5.51 -18.80
CA GLU A 7 -3.86 6.36 -18.11
C GLU A 7 -3.83 6.12 -16.60
N GLN A 8 -3.78 4.86 -16.16
CA GLN A 8 -3.66 4.52 -14.75
C GLN A 8 -2.36 5.05 -14.13
N ILE A 9 -1.23 4.95 -14.86
CA ILE A 9 0.06 5.51 -14.42
C ILE A 9 -0.06 7.02 -14.23
N LYS A 10 -0.67 7.73 -15.19
CA LYS A 10 -0.85 9.18 -15.12
C LYS A 10 -1.71 9.60 -13.92
N ILE A 11 -2.80 8.86 -13.65
CA ILE A 11 -3.65 9.10 -12.48
C ILE A 11 -2.85 8.91 -11.19
N LEU A 12 -2.10 7.81 -11.06
CA LEU A 12 -1.29 7.54 -9.87
C LEU A 12 -0.21 8.60 -9.66
N GLN A 13 0.46 9.06 -10.72
CA GLN A 13 1.41 10.16 -10.65
C GLN A 13 0.73 11.44 -10.16
N GLY A 14 -0.40 11.81 -10.76
CA GLY A 14 -1.18 12.97 -10.34
C GLY A 14 -1.56 12.93 -8.85
N VAL A 15 -2.04 11.79 -8.35
CA VAL A 15 -2.36 11.64 -6.92
C VAL A 15 -1.11 11.80 -6.05
N ARG A 16 0.01 11.20 -6.43
CA ARG A 16 1.28 11.28 -5.69
C ARG A 16 1.86 12.68 -5.62
N ASP A 17 1.69 13.47 -6.68
CA ASP A 17 2.22 14.83 -6.76
C ASP A 17 1.43 15.82 -5.87
N HIS A 18 0.15 15.56 -5.62
CA HIS A 18 -0.74 16.49 -4.89
C HIS A 18 -0.98 16.09 -3.44
N ARG A 19 -0.81 14.81 -3.07
CA ARG A 19 -1.04 14.34 -1.69
C ARG A 19 0.08 14.78 -0.75
N ASN A 20 -0.20 14.74 0.54
CA ASN A 20 0.83 14.91 1.56
C ASN A 20 1.67 13.63 1.70
N ASN A 21 2.78 13.56 0.95
CA ASN A 21 3.64 12.38 0.93
C ASN A 21 4.23 12.03 2.30
N LYS A 22 4.46 13.02 3.18
CA LYS A 22 4.97 12.78 4.53
C LYS A 22 3.92 12.08 5.40
N LEU A 23 2.67 12.53 5.34
CA LEU A 23 1.58 11.88 6.08
C LEU A 23 1.33 10.46 5.56
N VAL A 24 1.37 10.24 4.25
CA VAL A 24 1.26 8.88 3.69
C VAL A 24 2.35 7.98 4.23
N GLN A 25 3.61 8.42 4.23
CA GLN A 25 4.72 7.63 4.78
C GLN A 25 4.51 7.32 6.26
N GLU A 26 4.05 8.30 7.05
CA GLU A 26 3.73 8.09 8.47
C GLU A 26 2.63 7.04 8.67
N LYS A 27 1.53 7.12 7.91
CA LYS A 27 0.42 6.14 8.03
C LYS A 27 0.83 4.74 7.58
N LEU A 28 1.64 4.63 6.54
CA LEU A 28 2.18 3.33 6.10
C LEU A 28 3.14 2.74 7.14
N GLU A 29 3.98 3.56 7.79
CA GLU A 29 4.86 3.07 8.86
C GLU A 29 4.05 2.61 10.08
N ASN A 30 3.00 3.34 10.47
CA ASN A 30 2.10 2.90 11.55
C ASN A 30 1.42 1.57 11.21
N LEU A 31 0.94 1.41 9.96
CA LEU A 31 0.39 0.14 9.47
C LEU A 31 1.44 -0.99 9.56
N LYS A 32 2.68 -0.72 9.17
CA LYS A 32 3.78 -1.69 9.24
C LYS A 32 4.05 -2.14 10.67
N GLN A 33 4.04 -1.22 11.62
CA GLN A 33 4.25 -1.55 13.04
C GLN A 33 3.07 -2.37 13.60
N ALA A 34 1.83 -1.99 13.30
CA ALA A 34 0.65 -2.76 13.68
C ALA A 34 0.67 -4.18 13.09
N ALA A 35 1.13 -4.33 11.83
CA ALA A 35 1.26 -5.61 11.14
C ALA A 35 2.29 -6.56 11.78
N LYS A 36 3.30 -6.03 12.49
CA LYS A 36 4.25 -6.86 13.26
C LYS A 36 3.66 -7.39 14.56
N GLY A 37 2.59 -6.77 15.05
CA GLY A 37 1.90 -7.14 16.28
C GLY A 37 0.69 -8.04 16.02
N THR A 38 -0.29 -7.93 16.92
CA THR A 38 -1.57 -8.66 16.86
C THR A 38 -2.77 -7.71 16.77
N GLU A 39 -2.51 -6.44 16.48
CA GLU A 39 -3.54 -5.41 16.38
C GLU A 39 -4.44 -5.60 15.15
N ASN A 40 -5.65 -5.05 15.20
CA ASN A 40 -6.52 -5.01 14.04
C ASN A 40 -5.96 -4.00 13.02
N LEU A 41 -5.70 -4.46 11.79
CA LEU A 41 -5.09 -3.64 10.73
C LEU A 41 -6.08 -2.72 10.01
N MET A 42 -7.38 -2.98 10.09
CA MET A 42 -8.40 -2.22 9.34
C MET A 42 -8.41 -0.70 9.63
N PRO A 43 -8.26 -0.23 10.89
CA PRO A 43 -8.12 1.19 11.18
C PRO A 43 -6.92 1.82 10.47
N TYR A 44 -5.76 1.17 10.53
CA TYR A 44 -4.50 1.66 9.92
C TYR A 44 -4.57 1.69 8.39
N ILE A 45 -5.22 0.70 7.78
CA ILE A 45 -5.49 0.69 6.32
C ILE A 45 -6.40 1.86 5.95
N THR A 46 -7.47 2.09 6.72
CA THR A 46 -8.40 3.19 6.46
C THR A 46 -7.71 4.55 6.56
N ASP A 47 -6.83 4.73 7.55
CA ASP A 47 -6.07 5.97 7.71
C ASP A 47 -5.07 6.19 6.56
N ALA A 48 -4.39 5.14 6.09
CA ALA A 48 -3.54 5.25 4.90
C ALA A 48 -4.35 5.64 3.65
N ILE A 49 -5.54 5.06 3.46
CA ILE A 49 -6.44 5.39 2.34
C ILE A 49 -6.91 6.85 2.41
N ARG A 50 -7.23 7.36 3.60
CA ARG A 50 -7.64 8.77 3.80
C ARG A 50 -6.55 9.76 3.38
N GLU A 51 -5.29 9.39 3.55
CA GLU A 51 -4.13 10.17 3.08
C GLU A 51 -3.78 9.92 1.61
N TYR A 52 -4.63 9.20 0.86
CA TYR A 52 -4.42 8.84 -0.55
C TYR A 52 -3.22 7.92 -0.78
N ALA A 53 -2.94 6.99 0.15
CA ALA A 53 -2.08 5.85 -0.14
C ALA A 53 -2.72 4.95 -1.20
N SER A 54 -1.93 4.50 -2.16
CA SER A 54 -2.39 3.56 -3.18
C SER A 54 -2.45 2.14 -2.63
N ILE A 55 -3.27 1.29 -3.24
CA ILE A 55 -3.33 -0.14 -2.91
C ILE A 55 -1.96 -0.81 -3.06
N GLY A 56 -1.15 -0.40 -4.04
CA GLY A 56 0.20 -0.93 -4.23
C GLY A 56 1.13 -0.61 -3.08
N GLU A 57 1.05 0.60 -2.50
CA GLU A 57 1.86 1.02 -1.35
C GLU A 57 1.45 0.29 -0.07
N ILE A 58 0.15 0.13 0.16
CA ILE A 58 -0.39 -0.64 1.29
C ILE A 58 0.06 -2.11 1.19
N MET A 59 -0.10 -2.72 0.01
CA MET A 59 0.33 -4.10 -0.22
C MET A 59 1.84 -4.27 -0.08
N ALA A 60 2.65 -3.35 -0.62
CA ALA A 60 4.10 -3.39 -0.45
C ALA A 60 4.50 -3.35 1.03
N THR A 61 3.87 -2.46 1.81
CA THR A 61 4.10 -2.35 3.26
C THR A 61 3.78 -3.65 4.00
N LEU A 62 2.66 -4.30 3.68
CA LEU A 62 2.28 -5.57 4.31
C LEU A 62 3.19 -6.73 3.88
N LYS A 63 3.63 -6.74 2.62
CA LYS A 63 4.60 -7.73 2.11
C LYS A 63 5.96 -7.65 2.80
N GLU A 64 6.39 -6.46 3.23
CA GLU A 64 7.62 -6.33 4.01
C GLU A 64 7.56 -7.03 5.37
N VAL A 65 6.35 -7.26 5.91
CA VAL A 65 6.15 -7.91 7.22
C VAL A 65 5.79 -9.39 7.05
N PHE A 66 4.83 -9.69 6.18
CA PHE A 66 4.29 -11.04 6.01
C PHE A 66 4.93 -11.85 4.88
N GLY A 67 5.71 -11.19 4.01
CA GLY A 67 6.18 -11.77 2.77
C GLY A 67 5.06 -11.90 1.74
N GLU A 68 5.29 -12.74 0.75
CA GLU A 68 4.31 -13.09 -0.27
C GLU A 68 4.00 -14.58 -0.16
N TYR A 69 2.71 -14.93 -0.27
CA TYR A 69 2.32 -16.32 -0.42
C TYR A 69 2.91 -16.88 -1.73
N ARG A 70 3.52 -18.06 -1.64
CA ARG A 70 3.96 -18.85 -2.79
C ARG A 70 3.30 -20.22 -2.68
N GLU A 71 2.62 -20.60 -3.74
CA GLU A 71 2.06 -21.95 -3.84
C GLU A 71 3.20 -22.94 -4.08
N ASP A 72 3.39 -23.87 -3.14
CA ASP A 72 4.30 -24.99 -3.35
C ASP A 72 3.64 -25.98 -4.31
N SER A 73 3.98 -25.87 -5.59
CA SER A 73 3.61 -26.87 -6.59
C SER A 73 4.46 -28.12 -6.38
N ILE A 74 3.90 -29.10 -5.67
CA ILE A 74 4.49 -30.44 -5.53
C ILE A 74 3.99 -31.30 -6.68
N PHE A 75 4.53 -31.10 -7.88
CA PHE A 75 4.40 -32.02 -9.02
C PHE A 75 5.69 -32.02 -9.84
#